data_AF-A0A6M0AUL9-F1
#
_entry.id   AF-A0A6M0AUL9-F1
#
_cell.length_a   1.000
_cell.length_b   1.000
_cell.length_c   1.000
_cell.angle_alpha   90.00
_cell.angle_beta   90.00
_cell.angle_gamma   90.00
#
_symmetry.space_group_name_H-M   'P 1'
#
loop_
_entity.id
_entity.type
_entity.pdbx_description
1 polymer ?
#
loop_
_entity_poly.entity_id
_entity_poly.type
_entity_poly.pdbx_seq_one_letter_code
_entity_poly.pdbx_strand_id
1 'polypeptide(L)' 'MIFSDTGALLYSEFSQDSNTSMTAIADLGDGGPAAIVIDEPNNYSLKRWSAKHQRFQ' A
#
# COMPACT_ATOMS: atom_id res chain seq x y z
N MET A 1 -4.98 0.77 -6.42
CA MET A 1 -4.57 2.18 -6.40
C MET A 1 -4.57 2.73 -7.81
N ILE A 2 -4.89 4.00 -7.96
CA ILE A 2 -4.85 4.70 -9.26
C ILE A 2 -4.13 6.01 -9.03
N PHE A 3 -3.12 6.29 -9.85
CA PHE A 3 -2.36 7.54 -9.84
C PHE A 3 -2.64 8.33 -11.12
N SER A 4 -2.54 9.65 -11.05
CA SER A 4 -2.50 10.51 -12.23
C SER A 4 -1.18 10.31 -12.98
N ASP A 5 -1.13 10.86 -14.19
CA ASP A 5 0.09 10.99 -14.99
C ASP A 5 1.19 11.80 -14.28
N THR A 6 0.80 12.76 -13.45
CA THR A 6 1.70 13.55 -12.60
C THR A 6 2.14 12.83 -11.32
N GLY A 7 1.68 11.60 -11.09
CA GLY A 7 2.00 10.80 -9.91
C GLY A 7 1.17 11.13 -8.67
N ALA A 8 0.13 11.96 -8.78
CA ALA A 8 -0.80 12.22 -7.69
C ALA A 8 -1.69 10.99 -7.45
N LEU A 9 -1.91 10.62 -6.19
CA LEU A 9 -2.81 9.53 -5.84
C LEU A 9 -4.27 9.96 -6.08
N LEU A 10 -4.94 9.34 -7.06
CA LEU A 10 -6.35 9.62 -7.39
C LEU A 10 -7.30 8.74 -6.58
N TYR A 11 -6.90 7.51 -6.30
CA TYR A 11 -7.71 6.55 -5.55
C TYR A 11 -6.84 5.52 -4.85
N SER A 12 -7.17 5.26 -3.58
CA SER A 12 -6.67 4.12 -2.82
C SER A 12 -7.80 3.49 -2.01
N GLU A 13 -7.82 2.17 -1.93
CA GLU A 13 -8.70 1.46 -0.99
C GLU A 13 -8.29 1.74 0.46
N PHE A 14 -7.02 2.10 0.70
CA PHE A 14 -6.48 2.43 2.03
C PHE A 14 -6.80 3.86 2.48
N SER A 15 -7.34 4.72 1.61
CA SER A 15 -7.74 6.09 2.01
C SER A 15 -9.20 6.16 2.48
N GLN A 16 -9.97 5.07 2.39
CA GLN A 16 -11.37 5.04 2.82
C GLN A 16 -11.54 4.78 4.32
N ASP A 17 -10.54 4.20 4.98
CA ASP A 17 -10.55 4.02 6.42
C ASP A 17 -9.84 5.21 7.08
N SER A 18 -10.57 6.01 7.87
CA SER A 18 -10.13 7.34 8.35
C SER A 18 -8.86 7.29 9.20
N ASN A 19 -8.49 6.11 9.69
CA ASN A 19 -7.40 5.89 10.62
C ASN A 19 -6.20 5.18 10.00
N THR A 20 -6.30 4.75 8.73
CA THR A 20 -5.17 4.16 8.03
C THR A 20 -4.82 5.00 6.81
N SER A 21 -3.55 5.26 6.58
CA SER A 21 -3.12 5.95 5.37
C SER A 21 -1.92 5.25 4.77
N MET A 22 -1.93 5.07 3.46
CA MET A 22 -0.74 4.58 2.78
C MET A 22 0.29 5.72 2.72
N THR A 23 1.51 5.45 3.18
CA THR A 23 2.56 6.47 3.27
C THR A 23 3.69 6.24 2.25
N ALA A 24 3.97 4.97 1.88
CA ALA A 24 5.07 4.65 0.98
C ALA A 24 4.90 3.31 0.24
N ILE A 25 5.75 3.12 -0.78
CA ILE A 25 6.01 1.83 -1.43
C ILE A 25 7.46 1.46 -1.13
N ALA A 26 7.69 0.24 -0.66
CA ALA A 26 9.00 -0.25 -0.25
C ALA A 26 9.38 -1.54 -0.99
N ASP A 27 10.59 -1.58 -1.52
CA ASP A 27 11.25 -2.84 -1.85
C ASP A 27 11.88 -3.40 -0.57
N LEU A 28 11.55 -4.66 -0.23
CA LEU A 28 12.08 -5.30 0.97
C LEU A 28 13.34 -6.15 0.70
N GLY A 29 13.80 -6.22 -0.55
CA GLY A 29 15.07 -6.87 -0.91
C GLY A 29 15.08 -8.40 -0.81
N ASP A 30 13.93 -9.04 -0.62
CA ASP A 30 13.78 -10.50 -0.52
C ASP A 30 13.36 -11.16 -1.85
N GLY A 31 13.38 -10.40 -2.95
CA GLY A 31 12.97 -10.86 -4.29
C GLY A 31 11.47 -11.00 -4.49
N GLY A 32 10.65 -10.66 -3.49
CA GLY A 32 9.20 -10.61 -3.61
C GLY A 32 8.69 -9.33 -4.28
N PRO A 33 7.38 -9.22 -4.51
CA PRO A 33 6.76 -7.96 -4.93
C PRO A 33 7.02 -6.84 -3.90
N ALA A 34 7.06 -5.61 -4.40
CA ALA A 34 7.09 -4.42 -3.55
C ALA A 34 5.94 -4.46 -2.53
N ALA A 35 6.22 -4.00 -1.32
CA ALA A 35 5.25 -3.84 -0.26
C ALA A 35 4.72 -2.40 -0.25
N ILE A 36 3.48 -2.24 0.19
CA ILE A 36 2.94 -0.94 0.58
C ILE A 36 3.10 -0.77 2.09
N VAL A 37 3.47 0.43 2.51
CA VAL A 37 3.56 0.82 3.92
C VAL A 37 2.26 1.52 4.29
N ILE A 38 1.55 0.96 5.26
CA ILE A 38 0.32 1.52 5.81
C ILE A 38 0.66 2.08 7.19
N ASP A 39 0.42 3.38 7.33
CA ASP A 39 0.39 4.07 8.61
C ASP A 39 -0.94 3.77 9.29
N GLU A 40 -0.87 3.19 10.47
CA GLU A 40 -2.01 2.83 11.33
C GLU A 40 -1.82 3.53 12.69
N PRO A 41 -2.86 3.63 13.54
CA PRO A 41 -2.72 4.29 14.83
C PRO A 41 -1.62 3.66 15.69
N ASN A 42 -0.50 4.37 15.84
CA ASN A 42 0.70 3.99 16.59
C ASN A 42 1.55 2.86 15.98
N ASN A 43 1.38 2.49 14.71
CA ASN A 43 2.22 1.47 14.10
C ASN A 43 2.29 1.61 12.57
N TYR A 44 3.26 0.90 11.97
CA TYR A 44 3.33 0.69 10.53
C TYR A 44 3.10 -0.78 10.21
N SER A 45 2.22 -1.05 9.24
CA SER A 45 2.05 -2.38 8.67
C SER A 45 2.56 -2.42 7.22
N LEU A 46 3.06 -3.59 6.81
CA LEU A 46 3.52 -3.85 5.45
C LEU A 46 2.56 -4.84 4.81
N LYS A 47 1.99 -4.47 3.66
CA LYS A 47 1.16 -5.39 2.86
C LYS A 47 1.77 -5.64 1.50
N ARG A 48 1.58 -6.84 0.98
CA ARG A 48 2.06 -7.25 -0.35
C ARG A 48 0.93 -7.77 -1.22
N TRP A 49 1.09 -7.61 -2.53
CA TRP A 49 0.18 -8.21 -3.49
C TRP A 49 0.26 -9.74 -3.42
N SER A 50 -0.85 -10.37 -3.05
CA SER A 50 -1.01 -11.82 -3.14
C SER A 50 -1.52 -12.19 -4.53
N ALA A 51 -0.68 -12.80 -5.37
CA ALA A 51 -1.11 -13.29 -6.68
C ALA A 51 -2.22 -14.35 -6.58
N LYS A 52 -2.22 -15.13 -5.48
CA LYS A 52 -3.22 -16.17 -5.21
C LYS A 52 -4.60 -15.59 -4.87
N HIS A 53 -4.65 -14.58 -4.01
CA HIS A 53 -5.91 -13.99 -3.55
C HIS A 53 -6.30 -12.71 -4.30
N GLN A 54 -5.46 -12.25 -5.23
CA GLN A 54 -5.63 -11.04 -6.02
C GLN A 54 -5.96 -9.81 -5.17
N ARG A 55 -5.25 -9.64 -4.06
CA ARG A 55 -5.38 -8.50 -3.13
C ARG A 55 -4.12 -8.27 -2.32
N PHE A 56 -3.99 -7.08 -1.73
CA PHE A 56 -2.97 -6.79 -0.73
C PHE A 56 -3.28 -7.49 0.59
N GLN A 57 -2.27 -8.12 1.19
CA GLN A 57 -2.34 -8.81 2.48
C GLN A 57 -1.13 -8.49 3.33
#